data_AF-A0A7Y3HYQ6-F1
#
_entry.id   AF-A0A7Y3HYQ6-F1
#
_cell.length_a   1.000
_cell.length_b   1.000
_cell.length_c   1.000
_cell.angle_alpha   90.00
_cell.angle_beta   90.00
_cell.angle_gamma   90.00
#
_symmetry.space_group_name_H-M   'P 1'
#
loop_
_entity.id
_entity.type
_entity.pdbx_description
1 polymer ?
#
loop_
_entity_poly.entity_id
_entity_poly.type
_entity_poly.pdbx_seq_one_letter_code
_entity_poly.pdbx_strand_id
1 'polypeptide(L)' 'MKTIIHISNKTYHTDLSKPIDISIPLRGSSKNPEAWYLDPPIIEPVKDGGWVGSVKKGA' A
#
# COMPACT_ATOMS: atom_id res chain seq x y z
N MET A 1 22.87 -4.01 -6.87
CA MET A 1 23.53 -5.33 -6.77
C MET A 1 22.98 -6.22 -7.87
N LYS A 2 23.79 -6.57 -8.88
CA LYS A 2 23.35 -7.38 -10.01
C LYS A 2 23.32 -8.86 -9.65
N THR A 3 22.26 -9.57 -10.04
CA THR A 3 22.08 -11.00 -9.76
C THR A 3 21.28 -11.70 -10.87
N ILE A 4 21.19 -13.02 -10.79
CA ILE A 4 20.43 -13.89 -11.68
C ILE A 4 19.40 -14.65 -10.84
N ILE A 5 18.13 -14.63 -11.26
CA ILE A 5 17.04 -15.37 -10.61
C ILE A 5 16.38 -16.33 -11.61
N HIS A 6 15.92 -17.49 -11.12
CA HIS A 6 15.26 -18.52 -11.93
C HIS A 6 13.81 -18.70 -11.47
N ILE A 7 12.85 -18.48 -12.37
CA ILE A 7 11.41 -18.59 -12.08
C ILE A 7 10.74 -19.31 -13.24
N SER A 8 9.99 -20.39 -12.95
CA SER A 8 9.20 -21.14 -13.96
C SER A 8 9.97 -21.47 -15.24
N ASN A 9 11.17 -22.06 -15.09
CA ASN A 9 12.11 -22.40 -16.16
C ASN A 9 12.61 -21.22 -17.02
N LYS A 10 12.52 -19.98 -16.51
CA LYS A 10 13.10 -18.78 -17.13
C LYS A 10 14.19 -18.18 -16.25
N THR A 11 15.24 -17.70 -16.90
CA THR A 11 16.35 -16.99 -16.26
C THR A 11 16.18 -15.50 -16.44
N TYR A 12 16.28 -14.74 -15.34
CA TYR A 12 16.19 -13.28 -15.34
C TYR A 12 17.48 -12.68 -14.77
N HIS A 13 18.06 -11.73 -15.50
CA HIS A 13 19.15 -10.89 -15.02
C HIS A 13 18.55 -9.60 -14.45
N THR A 14 18.82 -9.30 -13.18
CA THR A 14 18.23 -8.15 -12.49
C THR A 14 19.25 -7.39 -11.64
N ASP A 15 18.92 -6.14 -11.31
CA ASP A 15 19.72 -5.28 -10.44
C ASP A 15 18.93 -4.85 -9.21
N LEU A 16 19.23 -5.44 -8.06
CA LEU A 16 18.54 -5.21 -6.79
C LEU A 16 18.81 -3.82 -6.17
N SER A 17 19.70 -3.01 -6.75
CA SER A 17 19.81 -1.59 -6.37
C SER A 17 18.80 -0.69 -7.07
N LYS A 18 17.99 -1.23 -7.99
CA LYS A 18 16.91 -0.51 -8.68
C LYS A 18 15.57 -1.11 -8.22
N PRO A 19 15.05 -0.71 -7.06
CA PRO A 19 13.77 -1.21 -6.58
C PRO A 19 12.65 -0.80 -7.54
N ILE A 20 11.67 -1.70 -7.69
CA ILE A 20 10.42 -1.40 -8.36
C ILE A 20 9.43 -1.08 -7.25
N ASP A 21 8.78 0.08 -7.33
CA ASP A 21 7.71 0.41 -6.40
C ASP A 21 6.48 -0.44 -6.72
N ILE A 22 6.10 -1.29 -5.76
CA ILE A 22 4.91 -2.15 -5.82
C ILE A 22 3.86 -1.71 -4.79
N SER A 23 3.98 -0.49 -4.26
CA SER A 23 3.03 0.06 -3.31
C SER A 23 1.65 0.18 -3.95
N ILE A 24 0.62 -0.23 -3.20
CA ILE A 24 -0.77 -0.08 -3.62
C ILE A 24 -1.43 0.92 -2.66
N PRO A 25 -1.80 2.13 -3.11
CA PRO A 25 -2.38 3.13 -2.23
C PRO A 25 -3.78 2.71 -1.80
N LEU A 26 -4.07 2.81 -0.50
CA LEU A 26 -5.41 2.63 0.02
C LEU A 26 -6.27 3.87 -0.26
N ARG A 27 -7.53 3.63 -0.63
CA ARG A 27 -8.57 4.64 -0.88
C ARG A 27 -9.74 4.44 0.08
N GLY A 28 -10.54 5.45 0.35
CA GLY A 28 -11.76 5.29 1.16
C GLY A 28 -12.95 4.75 0.36
N SER A 29 -12.76 3.75 -0.50
CA SER A 29 -13.80 3.29 -1.45
C SER A 29 -13.57 1.84 -1.89
N SER A 30 -14.54 1.22 -2.58
CA SER A 30 -14.39 -0.12 -3.13
C SER A 30 -13.39 -0.26 -4.30
N LYS A 31 -12.73 0.84 -4.68
CA LYS A 31 -11.64 0.84 -5.66
C LYS A 31 -10.29 0.56 -4.99
N ASN A 32 -10.19 -0.56 -4.27
CA ASN A 32 -8.98 -1.00 -3.56
C ASN A 32 -8.78 -2.52 -3.67
N PRO A 33 -7.57 -3.01 -3.33
CA PRO A 33 -7.43 -4.38 -2.86
C PRO A 33 -8.31 -4.59 -1.62
N GLU A 34 -9.21 -5.57 -1.70
CA GLU A 34 -10.09 -5.96 -0.61
C GLU A 34 -9.72 -7.37 -0.17
N ALA A 35 -9.56 -7.57 1.13
CA ALA A 35 -9.46 -8.91 1.69
C ALA A 35 -10.86 -9.53 1.77
N TRP A 36 -10.93 -10.86 1.68
CA TRP A 36 -12.20 -11.57 1.60
C TRP A 36 -13.15 -11.18 2.73
N TYR A 37 -14.37 -10.81 2.33
CA TYR A 37 -15.48 -10.44 3.22
C TYR A 37 -15.20 -9.23 4.13
N LEU A 38 -14.18 -8.42 3.81
CA LEU A 38 -13.96 -7.13 4.45
C LEU A 38 -14.51 -6.01 3.57
N ASP A 39 -15.23 -5.10 4.21
CA ASP A 39 -15.64 -3.86 3.59
C ASP A 39 -14.43 -2.97 3.28
N PRO A 40 -14.57 -2.03 2.32
CA PRO A 40 -13.52 -1.06 2.04
C PRO A 40 -13.10 -0.28 3.29
N PRO A 41 -11.82 0.11 3.40
CA PRO A 41 -11.38 0.90 4.53
C PRO A 41 -12.10 2.25 4.55
N ILE A 42 -12.50 2.67 5.75
CA ILE A 42 -13.12 3.97 5.98
C ILE A 42 -12.02 4.96 6.36
N ILE A 43 -11.96 6.09 5.66
CA ILE A 43 -11.02 7.17 5.97
C ILE A 43 -11.81 8.27 6.67
N GLU A 44 -11.71 8.32 7.99
CA GLU A 44 -12.36 9.32 8.83
C GLU A 44 -11.40 9.84 9.92
N PRO A 45 -11.61 11.07 10.44
CA PRO A 45 -10.77 11.61 11.50
C PRO A 45 -10.95 10.82 12.80
N VAL A 46 -9.86 10.66 13.55
CA VAL A 46 -9.90 10.11 14.91
C VAL A 46 -10.71 11.04 15.81
N LYS A 47 -11.62 10.48 16.60
CA LYS A 47 -12.43 11.22 17.57
C LYS A 47 -12.23 10.60 18.95
N ASP A 48 -11.97 11.44 19.95
CA ASP A 48 -11.85 11.04 21.35
C ASP A 48 -12.59 12.06 22.23
N GLY A 49 -13.74 11.65 22.77
CA GLY A 49 -14.66 12.56 23.46
C GLY A 49 -15.07 13.75 22.60
N GLY A 50 -14.79 14.97 23.08
CA GLY A 50 -15.05 16.22 22.35
C GLY A 50 -13.93 16.63 21.39
N TRP A 51 -12.82 15.88 21.34
CA TRP A 51 -11.69 16.19 20.49
C TRP A 51 -11.79 15.47 19.14
N VAL A 52 -11.49 16.19 18.05
CA VAL A 52 -11.41 15.65 16.69
C VAL A 52 -10.00 15.88 16.16
N GLY A 53 -9.28 14.78 15.92
CA GLY A 53 -7.98 14.76 15.27
C GLY A 53 -8.12 15.14 13.80
N SER A 54 -7.94 16.43 13.49
CA SER A 54 -7.95 16.93 12.12
C SER A 54 -6.55 16.97 11.54
N VAL A 55 -6.29 16.12 10.54
CA VAL A 55 -5.03 16.12 9.76
C VAL A 55 -4.82 17.46 9.02
N LYS A 56 -5.90 18.22 8.77
CA LYS A 56 -5.88 19.53 8.09
C LYS A 56 -5.11 20.62 8.87
N LYS A 57 -4.85 20.41 10.17
CA LYS A 57 -4.07 21.33 11.02
C LYS A 57 -2.60 20.91 11.21
N GLY A 58 -2.17 19.79 10.63
CA GLY A 58 -0.86 19.17 10.91
C GLY A 58 -0.02 18.84 9.69
N ALA A 59 -0.28 19.49 8.55
CA ALA A 59 0.62 19.50 7.39
C ALA A 59 1.46 20.79 7.40
#